data_AF-A0A4Y7S1M8-F1
#
_entry.id   AF-A0A4Y7S1M8-F1
#
_cell.length_a   1.000
_cell.length_b   1.000
_cell.length_c   1.000
_cell.angle_alpha   90.00
_cell.angle_beta   90.00
_cell.angle_gamma   90.00
#
_symmetry.space_group_name_H-M   'P 1'
#
loop_
_entity.id
_entity.type
_entity.pdbx_description
1 polymer ?
#
loop_
_entity_poly.entity_id
_entity_poly.type
_entity_poly.pdbx_seq_one_letter_code
_entity_poly.pdbx_strand_id
1 'polypeptide(L)'
;MLMLGPLHDNVRKHLEVLHRDPEQLLSGDVDTLHLIAVLYSQEWQRPDFIHVVHSMAPTLPHLSSLLRAFFSGAGKTWEHFTSEFAPGGLIDEASLEEKELAWMLPTNDINEGALGSFCVMMRRQPQLSLSVQNAQAMYFRNETQAFMKQYFVGPEDLQFLRSMAWESTGEDQKREQEIIEHSHQRVAEKEATRKKRQQKRQEKDLWLEALEHVLDETKVPGLKGEALKDMLDKFKAVGAPDLGNVNRRSKVGAIREALIVAIEKYNNGTWRIAGEDEGEGDESSDLGDDEPSALEPISDWEETDTED
;
A
#
# COMPACT_ATOMS: atom_id res chain seq x y z
N MET A 1 -17.23 -26.03 1.76
CA MET A 1 -15.78 -26.08 1.46
C MET A 1 -15.02 -27.06 2.34
N LEU A 2 -15.41 -27.28 3.60
CA LEU A 2 -14.70 -28.15 4.55
C LEU A 2 -14.92 -29.67 4.38
N MET A 3 -15.72 -30.11 3.40
CA MET A 3 -16.03 -31.52 3.13
C MET A 3 -15.21 -32.12 1.96
N LEU A 4 -14.07 -31.50 1.63
CA LEU A 4 -13.27 -31.86 0.46
C LEU A 4 -12.22 -32.97 0.74
N GLY A 5 -12.19 -33.56 1.94
CA GLY A 5 -11.26 -34.65 2.29
C GLY A 5 -11.17 -35.77 1.24
N PRO A 6 -12.30 -36.35 0.79
CA PRO A 6 -12.29 -37.39 -0.24
C PRO A 6 -11.70 -36.93 -1.59
N LEU A 7 -11.92 -35.65 -1.97
CA LEU A 7 -11.33 -35.07 -3.17
C LEU A 7 -9.81 -35.00 -3.04
N HIS A 8 -9.30 -34.49 -1.91
CA HIS A 8 -7.87 -34.38 -1.67
C HIS A 8 -7.17 -35.75 -1.67
N ASP A 9 -7.82 -36.77 -1.11
CA ASP A 9 -7.35 -38.15 -1.17
C ASP A 9 -7.28 -38.71 -2.58
N ASN A 10 -8.28 -38.45 -3.41
CA ASN A 10 -8.29 -38.88 -4.81
C ASN A 10 -7.15 -38.21 -5.60
N VAL A 11 -6.94 -36.90 -5.40
CA VAL A 11 -5.83 -36.16 -6.04
C VAL A 11 -4.48 -36.75 -5.62
N ARG A 12 -4.27 -37.00 -4.33
CA ARG A 12 -3.02 -37.61 -3.82
C ARG A 12 -2.76 -38.97 -4.47
N LYS A 13 -3.76 -39.86 -4.48
CA LYS A 13 -3.65 -41.19 -5.11
C LYS A 13 -3.32 -41.08 -6.60
N HIS A 14 -3.94 -40.14 -7.30
CA HIS A 14 -3.67 -39.89 -8.73
C HIS A 14 -2.23 -39.44 -8.98
N LEU A 15 -1.72 -38.51 -8.17
CA LEU A 15 -0.33 -38.06 -8.25
C LEU A 15 0.66 -39.20 -7.97
N GLU A 16 0.35 -40.12 -7.05
CA GLU A 16 1.17 -41.32 -6.81
C GLU A 16 1.20 -42.28 -8.00
N VAL A 17 0.07 -42.48 -8.68
CA VAL A 17 -0.01 -43.31 -9.89
C VAL A 17 0.87 -42.73 -10.99
N LEU A 18 0.73 -41.43 -11.28
CA LEU A 18 1.52 -40.74 -12.31
C LEU A 18 3.01 -40.64 -11.94
N HIS A 19 3.35 -40.58 -10.65
CA HIS A 19 4.74 -40.64 -10.20
C HIS A 19 5.37 -42.02 -10.45
N ARG A 20 4.64 -43.11 -10.18
CA ARG A 20 5.14 -44.48 -10.35
C ARG A 20 5.40 -44.78 -11.83
N ASP A 21 4.47 -44.37 -12.68
CA ASP A 21 4.48 -44.67 -14.11
C ASP A 21 4.07 -43.44 -14.96
N PRO A 22 4.99 -42.50 -15.18
CA PRO A 22 4.73 -41.31 -15.99
C PRO A 22 4.54 -41.62 -17.48
N GLU A 23 4.85 -42.86 -17.92
CA GLU A 23 4.59 -43.27 -19.31
C GLU A 23 3.09 -43.40 -19.61
N GLN A 24 2.25 -43.52 -18.58
CA GLN A 24 0.78 -43.43 -18.70
C GLN A 24 0.29 -42.06 -19.18
N LEU A 25 1.15 -41.04 -19.20
CA LEU A 25 0.85 -39.71 -19.73
C LEU A 25 1.56 -39.44 -21.06
N LEU A 26 2.47 -40.32 -21.50
CA LEU A 26 3.36 -40.07 -22.64
C LEU A 26 3.31 -41.16 -23.72
N SER A 27 2.75 -42.33 -23.41
CA SER A 27 2.73 -43.49 -24.28
C SER A 27 1.33 -44.07 -24.41
N GLY A 28 1.00 -44.59 -25.59
CA GLY A 28 -0.32 -45.15 -25.90
C GLY A 28 -1.13 -44.30 -26.87
N ASP A 29 -2.41 -44.66 -27.00
CA ASP A 29 -3.37 -43.95 -27.84
C ASP A 29 -3.90 -42.71 -27.12
N VAL A 30 -3.63 -41.53 -27.68
CA VAL A 30 -3.95 -40.22 -27.10
C VAL A 30 -5.46 -40.06 -26.86
N ASP A 31 -6.27 -40.65 -27.73
CA ASP A 31 -7.73 -40.52 -27.68
C ASP A 31 -8.33 -41.30 -26.49
N THR A 32 -7.65 -42.34 -26.00
CA THR A 32 -8.10 -43.15 -24.84
C THR A 32 -7.31 -42.87 -23.56
N LEU A 33 -6.18 -42.15 -23.65
CA LEU A 33 -5.29 -41.86 -22.54
C LEU A 33 -5.95 -41.07 -21.41
N HIS A 34 -6.93 -40.23 -21.74
CA HIS A 34 -7.65 -39.41 -20.78
C HIS A 34 -8.29 -40.25 -19.67
N LEU A 35 -8.65 -41.52 -19.95
CA LEU A 35 -9.24 -42.45 -18.98
C LEU A 35 -8.31 -42.73 -17.79
N ILE A 36 -7.00 -42.72 -18.01
CA ILE A 36 -5.98 -43.06 -17.01
C ILE A 36 -5.27 -41.80 -16.52
N ALA A 37 -4.98 -40.85 -17.42
CA ALA A 37 -4.16 -39.69 -17.13
C ALA A 37 -4.92 -38.52 -16.45
N VAL A 38 -6.24 -38.46 -16.62
CA VAL A 38 -7.09 -37.41 -16.03
C VAL A 38 -7.78 -37.95 -14.78
N LEU A 39 -7.76 -37.18 -13.69
CA LEU A 39 -8.28 -37.57 -12.37
C LEU A 39 -9.72 -38.13 -12.39
N TYR A 40 -10.55 -37.63 -13.29
CA TYR A 40 -11.95 -38.04 -13.47
C TYR A 40 -12.25 -38.60 -14.85
N SER A 41 -11.21 -38.99 -15.59
CA SER A 41 -11.37 -39.60 -16.91
C SER A 41 -12.16 -38.74 -17.91
N GLN A 42 -12.07 -37.41 -17.77
CA GLN A 42 -12.70 -36.47 -18.71
C GLN A 42 -11.81 -36.25 -19.93
N GLU A 43 -12.42 -36.01 -21.08
CA GLU A 43 -11.69 -35.69 -22.31
C GLU A 43 -10.77 -34.47 -22.13
N TRP A 44 -9.69 -34.45 -22.90
CA TRP A 44 -8.78 -33.33 -22.93
C TRP A 44 -9.49 -32.08 -23.46
N GLN A 45 -9.36 -30.95 -22.76
CA GLN A 45 -9.90 -29.66 -23.24
C GLN A 45 -9.31 -29.25 -24.60
N ARG A 46 -8.09 -29.72 -24.91
CA ARG A 46 -7.37 -29.47 -26.16
C ARG A 46 -6.64 -30.75 -26.61
N PRO A 47 -7.32 -31.67 -27.29
CA PRO A 47 -6.71 -32.94 -27.72
C PRO A 47 -5.54 -32.72 -28.68
N ASP A 48 -5.64 -31.74 -29.58
CA ASP A 48 -4.59 -31.39 -30.55
C ASP A 48 -3.24 -31.08 -29.87
N PHE A 49 -3.28 -30.40 -28.72
CA PHE A 49 -2.07 -30.08 -27.96
C PHE A 49 -1.42 -31.35 -27.39
N ILE A 50 -2.22 -32.27 -26.86
CA ILE A 50 -1.74 -33.54 -26.30
C ILE A 50 -1.13 -34.41 -27.41
N HIS A 51 -1.74 -34.46 -28.59
CA HIS A 51 -1.19 -35.14 -29.77
C HIS A 51 0.20 -34.60 -30.13
N VAL A 52 0.39 -33.28 -30.13
CA VAL A 52 1.71 -32.67 -30.40
C VAL A 52 2.72 -33.04 -29.32
N VAL A 53 2.35 -32.96 -28.04
CA VAL A 53 3.24 -33.34 -26.92
C VAL A 53 3.67 -34.81 -27.03
N HIS A 54 2.75 -35.72 -27.36
CA HIS A 54 3.05 -37.13 -27.59
C HIS A 54 3.99 -37.35 -28.79
N SER A 55 3.81 -36.59 -29.87
CA SER A 55 4.71 -36.67 -31.04
C SER A 55 6.14 -36.24 -30.70
N MET A 56 6.29 -35.32 -29.74
CA MET A 56 7.58 -34.79 -29.30
C MET A 56 8.19 -35.62 -28.16
N ALA A 57 7.39 -36.30 -27.36
CA ALA A 57 7.85 -37.04 -26.18
C ALA A 57 9.03 -38.00 -26.45
N PRO A 58 9.08 -38.76 -27.56
CA PRO A 58 10.22 -39.63 -27.89
C PRO A 58 11.53 -38.86 -28.13
N THR A 59 11.45 -37.59 -28.53
CA THR A 59 12.63 -36.74 -28.80
C THR A 59 13.21 -36.10 -27.54
N LEU A 60 12.53 -36.23 -26.40
CA LEU A 60 12.85 -35.56 -25.14
C LEU A 60 13.31 -36.59 -24.08
N PRO A 61 14.62 -36.91 -24.01
CA PRO A 61 15.12 -38.03 -23.20
C PRO A 61 14.93 -37.86 -21.69
N HIS A 62 14.75 -36.63 -21.20
CA HIS A 62 14.56 -36.32 -19.78
C HIS A 62 13.10 -36.07 -19.38
N LEU A 63 12.16 -36.12 -20.32
CA LEU A 63 10.76 -35.78 -20.05
C LEU A 63 10.14 -36.67 -18.97
N SER A 64 10.33 -37.98 -19.06
CA SER A 64 9.84 -38.94 -18.06
C SER A 64 10.45 -38.70 -16.67
N SER A 65 11.76 -38.40 -16.60
CA SER A 65 12.44 -38.08 -15.34
C SER A 65 11.92 -36.78 -14.71
N LEU A 66 11.66 -35.76 -15.53
CA LEU A 66 11.10 -34.48 -15.09
C LEU A 66 9.68 -34.63 -14.59
N LEU A 67 8.81 -35.38 -15.29
CA LEU A 67 7.46 -35.67 -14.83
C LEU A 67 7.46 -36.41 -13.50
N ARG A 68 8.32 -37.41 -13.35
CA ARG A 68 8.46 -38.15 -12.07
C ARG A 68 8.86 -37.22 -10.92
N ALA A 69 9.80 -36.30 -11.15
CA ALA A 69 10.22 -35.30 -10.17
C ALA A 69 9.09 -34.31 -9.86
N PHE A 70 8.37 -33.84 -10.89
CA PHE A 70 7.22 -32.96 -10.77
C PHE A 70 6.11 -33.60 -9.92
N PHE A 71 5.64 -34.81 -10.26
CA PHE A 71 4.58 -35.48 -9.51
C PHE A 71 5.01 -35.85 -8.08
N SER A 72 6.29 -36.16 -7.86
CA SER A 72 6.82 -36.35 -6.50
C SER A 72 6.77 -35.07 -5.67
N GLY A 73 7.20 -33.95 -6.24
CA GLY A 73 7.16 -32.64 -5.58
C GLY A 73 5.73 -32.15 -5.35
N ALA A 74 4.87 -32.29 -6.36
CA ALA A 74 3.45 -31.95 -6.29
C ALA A 74 2.74 -32.78 -5.21
N GLY A 75 2.97 -34.09 -5.16
CA GLY A 75 2.37 -34.98 -4.15
C GLY A 75 2.74 -34.57 -2.72
N LYS A 76 4.03 -34.32 -2.45
CA LYS A 76 4.49 -33.83 -1.13
C LYS A 76 3.90 -32.48 -0.75
N THR A 77 3.86 -31.56 -1.72
CA THR A 77 3.31 -30.22 -1.52
C THR A 77 1.81 -30.29 -1.24
N TRP A 78 1.10 -31.14 -1.98
CA TRP A 78 -0.33 -31.36 -1.79
C TRP A 78 -0.63 -31.92 -0.39
N GLU A 79 0.15 -32.90 0.08
CA GLU A 79 0.03 -33.44 1.44
C GLU A 79 0.18 -32.37 2.52
N HIS A 80 1.14 -31.45 2.37
CA HIS A 80 1.29 -30.32 3.27
C HIS A 80 0.09 -29.36 3.25
N PHE A 81 -0.49 -29.08 2.09
CA PHE A 81 -1.65 -28.19 1.97
C PHE A 81 -2.96 -28.84 2.44
N THR A 82 -3.04 -30.17 2.44
CA THR A 82 -4.27 -30.90 2.77
C THR A 82 -4.18 -31.67 4.08
N SER A 83 -3.14 -31.44 4.89
CA SER A 83 -2.93 -32.18 6.14
C SER A 83 -4.08 -31.99 7.13
N GLU A 84 -4.72 -30.83 7.13
CA GLU A 84 -5.89 -30.55 7.97
C GLU A 84 -7.13 -31.38 7.59
N PHE A 85 -7.20 -31.83 6.33
CA PHE A 85 -8.28 -32.66 5.78
C PHE A 85 -7.98 -34.17 5.86
N ALA A 86 -6.78 -34.57 6.29
CA ALA A 86 -6.44 -35.97 6.44
C ALA A 86 -7.29 -36.63 7.54
N PRO A 87 -7.48 -37.97 7.52
CA PRO A 87 -8.19 -38.66 8.59
C PRO A 87 -7.55 -38.39 9.95
N GLY A 88 -8.33 -37.89 10.92
CA GLY A 88 -7.82 -37.43 12.23
C GLY A 88 -7.12 -36.05 12.19
N GLY A 89 -7.27 -35.31 11.10
CA GLY A 89 -6.89 -33.90 11.00
C GLY A 89 -7.95 -32.98 11.60
N LEU A 90 -7.57 -31.73 11.87
CA LEU A 90 -8.44 -30.74 12.54
C LEU A 90 -9.81 -30.57 11.85
N ILE A 91 -9.84 -30.59 10.52
CA ILE A 91 -11.08 -30.44 9.76
C ILE A 91 -11.84 -31.76 9.70
N ASP A 92 -11.16 -32.91 9.65
CA ASP A 92 -11.84 -34.22 9.65
C ASP A 92 -12.58 -34.47 10.98
N GLU A 93 -11.92 -34.20 12.10
CA GLU A 93 -12.45 -34.38 13.46
C GLU A 93 -13.55 -33.39 13.84
N ALA A 94 -13.61 -32.22 13.17
CA ALA A 94 -14.64 -31.24 13.43
C ALA A 94 -16.05 -31.80 13.15
N SER A 95 -16.96 -31.51 14.09
CA SER A 95 -18.37 -31.89 13.97
C SER A 95 -19.04 -31.20 12.78
N LEU A 96 -20.18 -31.73 12.35
CA LEU A 96 -20.95 -31.10 11.28
C LEU A 96 -21.39 -29.67 11.66
N GLU A 97 -21.77 -29.47 12.92
CA GLU A 97 -22.18 -28.16 13.44
C GLU A 97 -21.02 -27.15 13.41
N GLU A 98 -19.81 -27.56 13.79
CA GLU A 98 -18.62 -26.70 13.70
C GLU A 98 -18.26 -26.37 12.25
N LYS A 99 -18.41 -27.34 11.34
CA LYS A 99 -18.17 -27.13 9.90
C LYS A 99 -19.20 -26.18 9.27
N GLU A 100 -20.44 -26.21 9.74
CA GLU A 100 -21.50 -25.28 9.32
C GLU A 100 -21.27 -23.89 9.90
N LEU A 101 -20.88 -23.78 11.17
CA LEU A 101 -20.52 -22.51 11.80
C LEU A 101 -19.30 -21.86 11.15
N ALA A 102 -18.30 -22.66 10.79
CA ALA A 102 -17.10 -22.21 10.09
C ALA A 102 -17.30 -22.11 8.57
N TRP A 103 -18.51 -22.31 8.07
CA TRP A 103 -18.78 -22.24 6.64
C TRP A 103 -18.51 -20.81 6.15
N MET A 104 -17.64 -20.72 5.15
CA MET A 104 -17.39 -19.51 4.39
C MET A 104 -17.60 -19.79 2.91
N LEU A 105 -17.95 -18.74 2.17
CA LEU A 105 -18.04 -18.81 0.72
C LEU A 105 -16.66 -19.16 0.15
N PRO A 106 -16.59 -20.02 -0.89
CA PRO A 106 -15.32 -20.39 -1.52
C PRO A 106 -14.55 -19.21 -2.12
N THR A 107 -15.27 -18.16 -2.52
CA THR A 107 -14.70 -16.94 -3.06
C THR A 107 -15.16 -15.74 -2.23
N ASN A 108 -14.29 -14.72 -2.20
CA ASN A 108 -14.56 -13.48 -1.50
C ASN A 108 -15.39 -12.49 -2.35
N ASP A 109 -15.88 -12.91 -3.52
CA ASP A 109 -16.55 -12.07 -4.52
C ASP A 109 -17.71 -11.25 -3.96
N ILE A 110 -18.47 -11.82 -3.02
CA ILE A 110 -19.60 -11.12 -2.39
C ILE A 110 -19.10 -9.96 -1.50
N ASN A 111 -18.03 -10.18 -0.73
CA ASN A 111 -17.45 -9.13 0.10
C ASN A 111 -16.72 -8.09 -0.76
N GLU A 112 -16.05 -8.52 -1.83
CA GLU A 112 -15.41 -7.62 -2.79
C GLU A 112 -16.44 -6.76 -3.54
N GLY A 113 -17.55 -7.34 -3.96
CA GLY A 113 -18.67 -6.62 -4.56
C GLY A 113 -19.33 -5.66 -3.57
N ALA A 114 -19.48 -6.05 -2.30
CA ALA A 114 -19.99 -5.17 -1.25
C ALA A 114 -19.03 -4.00 -0.99
N LEU A 115 -17.72 -4.25 -0.95
CA LEU A 115 -16.70 -3.22 -0.82
C LEU A 115 -16.67 -2.29 -2.03
N GLY A 116 -16.78 -2.84 -3.25
CA GLY A 116 -16.85 -2.07 -4.48
C GLY A 116 -18.06 -1.14 -4.50
N SER A 117 -19.24 -1.66 -4.17
CA SER A 117 -20.47 -0.84 -4.10
C SER A 117 -20.39 0.23 -3.01
N PHE A 118 -19.79 -0.07 -1.86
CA PHE A 118 -19.47 0.93 -0.83
C PHE A 118 -18.58 2.05 -1.37
N CYS A 119 -17.46 1.70 -2.02
CA CYS A 119 -16.53 2.68 -2.56
C CYS A 119 -17.21 3.60 -3.58
N VAL A 120 -18.04 3.04 -4.47
CA VAL A 120 -18.81 3.84 -5.45
C VAL A 120 -19.80 4.77 -4.74
N MET A 121 -20.49 4.28 -3.71
CA MET A 121 -21.44 5.09 -2.96
C MET A 121 -20.77 6.24 -2.21
N MET A 122 -19.64 5.99 -1.53
CA MET A 122 -18.90 7.04 -0.82
C MET A 122 -18.31 8.10 -1.76
N ARG A 123 -17.99 7.73 -3.02
CA ARG A 123 -17.59 8.72 -4.03
C ARG A 123 -18.75 9.63 -4.44
N ARG A 124 -19.96 9.06 -4.60
CA ARG A 124 -21.16 9.83 -4.98
C ARG A 124 -21.73 10.64 -3.83
N GLN A 125 -21.60 10.13 -2.60
CA GLN A 125 -22.16 10.72 -1.39
C GLN A 125 -21.10 10.73 -0.29
N PRO A 126 -20.11 11.63 -0.36
CA PRO A 126 -18.99 11.65 0.59
C PRO A 126 -19.38 12.07 2.01
N GLN A 127 -20.55 12.70 2.18
CA GLN A 127 -21.09 13.07 3.48
C GLN A 127 -21.94 11.97 4.13
N LEU A 128 -22.12 10.82 3.45
CA LEU A 128 -22.89 9.71 4.00
C LEU A 128 -22.14 9.09 5.18
N SER A 129 -22.80 8.92 6.32
CA SER A 129 -22.20 8.21 7.45
C SER A 129 -22.14 6.71 7.17
N LEU A 130 -21.14 6.03 7.74
CA LEU A 130 -21.03 4.56 7.67
C LEU A 130 -22.28 3.88 8.27
N SER A 131 -22.86 4.48 9.31
CA SER A 131 -24.09 3.99 9.93
C SER A 131 -25.26 3.99 8.94
N VAL A 132 -25.45 5.10 8.22
CA VAL A 132 -26.51 5.23 7.22
C VAL A 132 -26.28 4.29 6.05
N GLN A 133 -25.05 4.12 5.56
CA GLN A 133 -24.76 3.07 4.57
C GLN A 133 -25.20 1.71 5.10
N ASN A 134 -24.74 1.32 6.29
CA ASN A 134 -24.99 -0.02 6.82
C ASN A 134 -26.49 -0.26 6.99
N ALA A 135 -27.22 0.77 7.44
CA ALA A 135 -28.67 0.75 7.51
C ALA A 135 -29.32 0.58 6.12
N GLN A 136 -28.85 1.29 5.09
CA GLN A 136 -29.35 1.12 3.72
C GLN A 136 -29.05 -0.28 3.17
N ALA A 137 -27.83 -0.79 3.35
CA ALA A 137 -27.44 -2.13 2.93
C ALA A 137 -28.31 -3.20 3.62
N MET A 138 -28.57 -3.05 4.91
CA MET A 138 -29.49 -3.92 5.65
C MET A 138 -30.93 -3.78 5.18
N TYR A 139 -31.40 -2.57 4.91
CA TYR A 139 -32.76 -2.31 4.44
C TYR A 139 -33.06 -3.08 3.14
N PHE A 140 -32.12 -3.06 2.19
CA PHE A 140 -32.24 -3.80 0.93
C PHE A 140 -32.05 -5.31 1.14
N ARG A 141 -31.05 -5.74 1.90
CA ARG A 141 -30.74 -7.16 2.11
C ARG A 141 -31.83 -7.91 2.87
N ASN A 142 -32.45 -7.27 3.85
CA ASN A 142 -33.50 -7.87 4.68
C ASN A 142 -34.91 -7.64 4.11
N GLU A 143 -35.01 -7.09 2.89
CA GLU A 143 -36.28 -6.74 2.26
C GLU A 143 -37.22 -5.94 3.18
N THR A 144 -36.64 -5.02 3.96
CA THR A 144 -37.36 -4.31 5.02
C THR A 144 -38.56 -3.53 4.46
N GLN A 145 -38.51 -3.13 3.19
CA GLN A 145 -39.67 -2.55 2.50
C GLN A 145 -40.88 -3.50 2.41
N ALA A 146 -40.66 -4.78 2.09
CA ALA A 146 -41.72 -5.77 2.00
C ALA A 146 -42.32 -6.03 3.38
N PHE A 147 -41.46 -6.16 4.40
CA PHE A 147 -41.88 -6.25 5.79
C PHE A 147 -42.74 -5.05 6.21
N MET A 148 -42.28 -3.83 5.96
CA MET A 148 -43.06 -2.62 6.29
C MET A 148 -44.42 -2.63 5.60
N LYS A 149 -44.49 -2.97 4.31
CA LYS A 149 -45.78 -3.03 3.57
C LYS A 149 -46.75 -4.05 4.15
N GLN A 150 -46.25 -5.17 4.67
CA GLN A 150 -47.09 -6.25 5.17
C GLN A 150 -47.59 -5.99 6.60
N TYR A 151 -46.74 -5.41 7.46
CA TYR A 151 -47.02 -5.32 8.90
C TYR A 151 -47.41 -3.92 9.37
N PHE A 152 -47.11 -2.86 8.60
CA PHE A 152 -47.46 -1.50 9.00
C PHE A 152 -48.85 -1.19 8.45
N VAL A 153 -49.84 -1.35 9.32
CA VAL A 153 -51.26 -1.20 8.96
C VAL A 153 -51.74 0.22 9.24
N GLY A 154 -51.13 0.92 10.21
CA GLY A 154 -51.55 2.25 10.65
C GLY A 154 -50.46 3.32 10.54
N PRO A 155 -50.85 4.61 10.59
CA PRO A 155 -49.89 5.72 10.61
C PRO A 155 -49.08 5.79 11.91
N GLU A 156 -49.54 5.14 12.99
CA GLU A 156 -48.89 5.10 14.30
C GLU A 156 -47.54 4.33 14.25
N ASP A 157 -47.47 3.25 13.49
CA ASP A 157 -46.24 2.45 13.32
C ASP A 157 -45.11 3.28 12.69
N LEU A 158 -45.46 4.14 11.73
CA LEU A 158 -44.52 5.07 11.10
C LEU A 158 -44.14 6.24 12.02
N GLN A 159 -45.06 6.69 12.87
CA GLN A 159 -44.75 7.72 13.86
C GLN A 159 -43.76 7.21 14.91
N PHE A 160 -43.93 5.96 15.34
CA PHE A 160 -43.00 5.30 16.26
C PHE A 160 -41.59 5.14 15.64
N LEU A 161 -41.48 4.71 14.39
CA LEU A 161 -40.18 4.65 13.72
C LEU A 161 -39.52 6.04 13.60
N ARG A 162 -40.31 7.07 13.33
CA ARG A 162 -39.80 8.44 13.27
C ARG A 162 -39.25 8.85 14.63
N SER A 163 -39.97 8.64 15.74
CA SER A 163 -39.47 8.98 17.08
C SER A 163 -38.17 8.24 17.41
N MET A 164 -38.08 6.94 17.08
CA MET A 164 -36.85 6.16 17.26
C MET A 164 -35.68 6.71 16.43
N ALA A 165 -35.94 7.14 15.18
CA ALA A 165 -34.90 7.72 14.33
C ALA A 165 -34.33 9.02 14.93
N TRP A 166 -35.19 9.89 15.47
CA TRP A 166 -34.77 11.10 16.16
C TRP A 166 -33.87 10.80 17.35
N GLU A 167 -34.20 9.80 18.16
CA GLU A 167 -33.39 9.39 19.32
C GLU A 167 -32.02 8.83 18.90
N SER A 168 -31.97 8.05 17.82
CA SER A 168 -30.72 7.44 17.30
C SER A 168 -29.77 8.44 16.65
N THR A 169 -30.25 9.61 16.22
CA THR A 169 -29.44 10.62 15.50
C THR A 169 -28.30 11.17 16.37
N GLY A 170 -28.42 11.08 17.71
CA GLY A 170 -27.37 11.53 18.63
C GLY A 170 -26.07 10.72 18.55
N GLU A 171 -26.09 9.47 18.10
CA GLU A 171 -24.88 8.63 18.02
C GLU A 171 -23.94 9.05 16.89
N ASP A 172 -24.50 9.34 15.71
CA ASP A 172 -23.73 9.83 14.56
C ASP A 172 -23.18 11.24 14.85
N GLN A 173 -23.94 12.10 15.54
CA GLN A 173 -23.45 13.41 15.99
C GLN A 173 -22.27 13.31 16.95
N LYS A 174 -22.28 12.35 17.89
CA LYS A 174 -21.14 12.10 18.78
C LYS A 174 -19.91 11.67 17.99
N ARG A 175 -20.08 10.75 17.02
CA ARG A 175 -18.97 10.30 16.17
C ARG A 175 -18.39 11.46 15.35
N GLU A 176 -19.22 12.33 14.82
CA GLU A 176 -18.77 13.54 14.11
C GLU A 176 -17.96 14.46 15.02
N GLN A 177 -18.41 14.68 16.25
CA GLN A 177 -17.68 15.47 17.24
C GLN A 177 -16.32 14.85 17.58
N GLU A 178 -16.24 13.52 17.75
CA GLU A 178 -14.98 12.80 17.98
C GLU A 178 -14.00 12.96 16.80
N ILE A 179 -14.50 12.88 15.56
CA ILE A 179 -13.69 13.08 14.36
C ILE A 179 -13.14 14.51 14.31
N ILE A 180 -13.99 15.50 14.60
CA ILE A 180 -13.61 16.92 14.63
C ILE A 180 -12.56 17.15 15.72
N GLU A 181 -12.78 16.67 16.94
CA GLU A 181 -11.85 16.83 18.06
C GLU A 181 -10.49 16.18 17.76
N HIS A 182 -10.49 14.94 17.25
CA HIS A 182 -9.27 14.26 16.84
C HIS A 182 -8.54 15.03 15.71
N SER A 183 -9.26 15.62 14.77
CA SER A 183 -8.66 16.46 13.72
C SER A 183 -7.98 17.71 14.31
N HIS A 184 -8.64 18.38 15.26
CA HIS A 184 -8.07 19.54 15.96
C HIS A 184 -6.83 19.17 16.76
N GLN A 185 -6.85 18.05 17.48
CA GLN A 185 -5.68 17.54 18.20
C GLN A 185 -4.49 17.31 17.25
N ARG A 186 -4.72 16.64 16.11
CA ARG A 186 -3.68 16.41 15.10
C ARG A 186 -3.14 17.71 14.50
N VAL A 187 -3.99 18.70 14.27
CA VAL A 187 -3.55 20.02 13.79
C VAL A 187 -2.69 20.71 14.85
N ALA A 188 -3.12 20.72 16.11
CA ALA A 188 -2.37 21.31 17.22
C ALA A 188 -0.99 20.63 17.42
N GLU A 189 -0.91 19.30 17.30
CA GLU A 189 0.36 18.56 17.34
C GLU A 189 1.30 18.95 16.19
N LYS A 190 0.76 19.06 14.97
CA LYS A 190 1.52 19.50 13.79
C LYS A 190 2.01 20.95 13.96
N GLU A 191 1.18 21.84 14.49
CA GLU A 191 1.57 23.21 14.76
C GLU A 191 2.65 23.30 15.85
N ALA A 192 2.51 22.55 16.94
CA ALA A 192 3.50 22.52 18.01
C ALA A 192 4.86 22.00 17.52
N THR A 193 4.85 20.96 16.68
CA THR A 193 6.08 20.44 16.06
C THR A 193 6.66 21.43 15.04
N ARG A 194 5.84 22.14 14.26
CA ARG A 194 6.29 23.22 13.36
C ARG A 194 6.95 24.37 14.14
N LYS A 195 6.32 24.83 15.23
CA LYS A 195 6.86 25.89 16.11
C LYS A 195 8.22 25.48 16.72
N LYS A 196 8.33 24.26 17.25
CA LYS A 196 9.61 23.71 17.76
C LYS A 196 10.69 23.64 16.68
N ARG A 197 10.33 23.24 15.45
CA ARG A 197 11.27 23.21 14.31
C ARG A 197 11.71 24.61 13.91
N GLN A 198 10.81 25.59 13.95
CA GLN A 198 11.10 26.98 13.63
C GLN A 198 12.02 27.62 14.68
N GLN A 199 11.74 27.39 15.98
CA GLN A 199 12.62 27.84 17.07
C GLN A 199 14.03 27.25 16.95
N LYS A 200 14.15 25.94 16.70
CA LYS A 200 15.46 25.30 16.48
C LYS A 200 16.19 25.78 15.23
N ARG A 201 15.47 26.27 14.21
CA ARG A 201 16.08 26.91 13.04
C ARG A 201 16.60 28.29 13.43
N GLN A 202 15.75 29.12 14.04
CA GLN A 202 16.13 30.45 14.52
C GLN A 202 17.33 30.41 15.48
N GLU A 203 17.33 29.50 16.46
CA GLU A 203 18.47 29.31 17.38
C GLU A 203 19.75 28.92 16.64
N LYS A 204 19.64 28.11 15.58
CA LYS A 204 20.78 27.73 14.74
C LYS A 204 21.26 28.88 13.87
N ASP A 205 20.34 29.63 13.27
CA ASP A 205 20.65 30.78 12.43
C ASP A 205 21.40 31.84 13.27
N LEU A 206 20.90 32.17 14.47
CA LEU A 206 21.59 33.05 15.43
C LEU A 206 22.97 32.51 15.85
N TRP A 207 23.08 31.19 16.07
CA TRP A 207 24.35 30.57 16.43
C TRP A 207 25.37 30.59 15.28
N LEU A 208 24.93 30.42 14.04
CA LEU A 208 25.77 30.53 12.83
C LEU A 208 26.22 31.98 12.58
N GLU A 209 25.35 32.96 12.83
CA GLU A 209 25.70 34.39 12.79
C GLU A 209 26.78 34.74 13.81
N ALA A 210 26.66 34.24 15.05
CA ALA A 210 27.60 34.51 16.13
C ALA A 210 28.97 33.79 16.00
N LEU A 211 29.04 32.71 15.23
CA LEU A 211 30.28 31.95 15.02
C LEU A 211 31.30 32.80 14.25
N GLU A 212 32.58 32.83 14.62
CA GLU A 212 33.59 33.62 13.90
C GLU A 212 33.88 33.02 12.51
N HIS A 213 33.99 33.86 11.48
CA HIS A 213 34.27 33.40 10.12
C HIS A 213 35.78 33.11 9.97
N VAL A 214 36.17 31.84 9.89
CA VAL A 214 37.58 31.46 9.71
C VAL A 214 37.94 31.45 8.23
N LEU A 215 38.68 32.48 7.80
CA LEU A 215 39.14 32.70 6.42
C LEU A 215 40.56 32.16 6.15
N ASP A 216 41.15 31.43 7.10
CA ASP A 216 42.55 30.99 7.05
C ASP A 216 42.64 29.52 6.60
N GLU A 217 43.21 29.31 5.41
CA GLU A 217 43.35 28.00 4.75
C GLU A 217 44.08 26.96 5.63
N THR A 218 45.01 27.43 6.46
CA THR A 218 45.84 26.56 7.32
C THR A 218 45.07 25.95 8.49
N LYS A 219 43.93 26.55 8.86
CA LYS A 219 43.13 26.14 10.03
C LYS A 219 42.02 25.15 9.67
N VAL A 220 41.61 25.09 8.40
CA VAL A 220 40.59 24.16 7.86
C VAL A 220 40.87 22.68 8.16
N PRO A 221 42.11 22.14 7.97
CA PRO A 221 42.39 20.74 8.28
C PRO A 221 42.34 20.41 9.78
N GLY A 222 42.47 21.41 10.66
CA GLY A 222 42.39 21.28 12.12
C GLY A 222 40.96 21.16 12.65
N LEU A 223 39.95 21.58 11.88
CA LEU A 223 38.54 21.52 12.26
C LEU A 223 38.00 20.09 12.17
N LYS A 224 37.34 19.64 13.25
CA LYS A 224 36.83 18.27 13.40
C LYS A 224 35.31 18.28 13.66
N GLY A 225 34.62 17.28 13.11
CA GLY A 225 33.24 16.95 13.49
C GLY A 225 32.24 18.05 13.19
N GLU A 226 31.61 18.58 14.25
CA GLU A 226 30.51 19.55 14.17
C GLU A 226 31.01 20.93 13.71
N ALA A 227 32.14 21.39 14.23
CA ALA A 227 32.74 22.68 13.85
C ALA A 227 33.02 22.81 12.34
N LEU A 228 33.38 21.72 11.67
CA LEU A 228 33.59 21.70 10.22
C LEU A 228 32.26 21.84 9.45
N LYS A 229 31.19 21.20 9.94
CA LYS A 229 29.86 21.24 9.33
C LYS A 229 29.17 22.57 9.55
N ASP A 230 29.41 23.16 10.72
CA ASP A 230 28.87 24.46 11.09
C ASP A 230 29.54 25.58 10.28
N MET A 231 30.83 25.45 9.99
CA MET A 231 31.51 26.33 9.06
C MET A 231 30.98 26.15 7.62
N LEU A 232 30.72 24.92 7.17
CA LEU A 232 30.06 24.66 5.88
C LEU A 232 28.68 25.36 5.80
N ASP A 233 27.87 25.27 6.84
CA ASP A 233 26.55 25.91 6.88
C ASP A 233 26.67 27.44 6.91
N LYS A 234 27.67 28.00 7.62
CA LYS A 234 27.96 29.45 7.59
C LYS A 234 28.37 29.92 6.20
N PHE A 235 29.28 29.23 5.51
CA PHE A 235 29.68 29.58 4.14
C PHE A 235 28.52 29.46 3.14
N LYS A 236 27.56 28.54 3.36
CA LYS A 236 26.32 28.47 2.59
C LYS A 236 25.37 29.62 2.86
N ALA A 237 25.21 30.02 4.13
CA ALA A 237 24.38 31.15 4.51
C ALA A 237 24.88 32.47 3.90
N VAL A 238 26.20 32.62 3.78
CA VAL A 238 26.86 33.80 3.18
C VAL A 238 26.93 33.72 1.63
N GLY A 239 26.45 32.63 1.02
CA GLY A 239 26.33 32.51 -0.44
C GLY A 239 27.63 32.17 -1.17
N ALA A 240 28.54 31.40 -0.55
CA ALA A 240 29.79 31.03 -1.20
C ALA A 240 29.58 30.12 -2.44
N PRO A 241 30.26 30.40 -3.58
CA PRO A 241 30.11 29.62 -4.80
C PRO A 241 30.67 28.19 -4.65
N ASP A 242 30.08 27.25 -5.40
CA ASP A 242 30.42 25.81 -5.47
C ASP A 242 30.09 24.92 -4.25
N LEU A 243 29.31 25.40 -3.28
CA LEU A 243 28.87 24.59 -2.13
C LEU A 243 27.56 23.81 -2.34
N GLY A 244 26.93 23.93 -3.51
CA GLY A 244 25.63 23.31 -3.81
C GLY A 244 25.63 21.78 -3.76
N ASN A 245 26.75 21.14 -4.11
CA ASN A 245 26.86 19.68 -4.21
C ASN A 245 27.30 18.99 -2.91
N VAL A 246 27.66 19.75 -1.87
CA VAL A 246 28.19 19.22 -0.60
C VAL A 246 27.19 19.46 0.52
N ASN A 247 26.87 18.46 1.34
CA ASN A 247 25.95 18.59 2.48
C ASN A 247 26.59 18.08 3.79
N ARG A 248 25.92 18.27 4.94
CA ARG A 248 26.43 17.80 6.25
C ARG A 248 26.68 16.29 6.34
N ARG A 249 26.14 15.49 5.39
CA ARG A 249 26.32 14.02 5.29
C ARG A 249 27.41 13.62 4.29
N SER A 250 27.95 14.56 3.52
CA SER A 250 29.06 14.30 2.59
C SER A 250 30.31 13.86 3.35
N LYS A 251 31.20 13.14 2.65
CA LYS A 251 32.48 12.70 3.22
C LYS A 251 33.28 13.91 3.70
N VAL A 252 33.91 13.79 4.88
CA VAL A 252 34.68 14.87 5.52
C VAL A 252 35.74 15.48 4.59
N GLY A 253 36.38 14.67 3.74
CA GLY A 253 37.34 15.14 2.74
C GLY A 253 36.72 16.11 1.73
N ALA A 254 35.56 15.78 1.17
CA ALA A 254 34.85 16.63 0.21
C ALA A 254 34.37 17.94 0.84
N ILE A 255 34.00 17.94 2.13
CA ILE A 255 33.65 19.18 2.86
C ILE A 255 34.87 20.09 3.01
N ARG A 256 36.04 19.52 3.31
CA ARG A 256 37.30 20.30 3.45
C ARG A 256 37.76 20.88 2.13
N GLU A 257 37.75 20.08 1.07
CA GLU A 257 38.11 20.53 -0.28
C GLU A 257 37.21 21.68 -0.74
N ALA A 258 35.89 21.56 -0.55
CA ALA A 258 34.95 22.60 -0.92
C ALA A 258 35.13 23.90 -0.09
N LEU A 259 35.45 23.79 1.20
CA LEU A 259 35.78 24.95 2.04
C LEU A 259 37.09 25.62 1.62
N ILE A 260 38.13 24.84 1.29
CA ILE A 260 39.41 25.38 0.80
C ILE A 260 39.20 26.14 -0.51
N VAL A 261 38.47 25.55 -1.47
CA VAL A 261 38.16 26.22 -2.75
C VAL A 261 37.36 27.50 -2.53
N ALA A 262 36.41 27.52 -1.59
CA ALA A 262 35.65 28.73 -1.26
C ALA A 262 36.55 29.82 -0.63
N ILE A 263 37.48 29.44 0.25
CA ILE A 263 38.43 30.36 0.89
C ILE A 263 39.46 30.89 -0.13
N GLU A 264 40.00 30.04 -1.00
CA GLU A 264 40.90 30.46 -2.09
C GLU A 264 40.22 31.50 -3.00
N LYS A 265 38.92 31.31 -3.31
CA LYS A 265 38.15 32.28 -4.10
C LYS A 265 37.90 33.60 -3.38
N TYR A 266 37.76 33.56 -2.05
CA TYR A 266 37.70 34.77 -1.22
C TYR A 266 39.05 35.50 -1.22
N ASN A 267 40.15 34.79 -0.98
CA ASN A 267 41.50 35.34 -0.96
C ASN A 267 41.94 35.90 -2.31
N ASN A 268 41.50 35.29 -3.41
CA ASN A 268 41.73 35.77 -4.78
C ASN A 268 40.81 36.95 -5.18
N GLY A 269 39.87 37.35 -4.33
CA GLY A 269 38.94 38.47 -4.57
C GLY A 269 37.82 38.17 -5.58
N THR A 270 37.74 36.94 -6.08
CA THR A 270 36.67 36.44 -6.98
C THR A 270 35.32 36.28 -6.29
N TRP A 271 35.29 36.24 -4.95
CA TRP A 271 34.08 36.23 -4.15
C TRP A 271 34.29 37.13 -2.92
N ARG A 272 33.27 37.89 -2.55
CA ARG A 272 33.26 38.71 -1.33
C ARG A 272 32.00 38.42 -0.53
N ILE A 273 32.16 38.49 0.79
CA ILE A 273 31.05 38.44 1.73
C ILE A 273 30.26 39.75 1.58
N ALA A 274 28.96 39.65 1.34
CA ALA A 274 28.11 40.84 1.29
C ALA A 274 28.09 41.49 2.69
N GLY A 275 28.60 42.72 2.82
CA GLY A 275 28.57 43.50 4.06
C GLY A 275 29.88 44.17 4.49
N GLU A 276 31.00 44.00 3.78
CA GLU A 276 32.29 44.64 4.14
C GLU A 276 32.54 46.03 3.52
N ASP A 277 31.54 46.69 2.93
CA ASP A 277 31.61 48.12 2.60
C ASP A 277 30.38 48.86 3.17
N GLU A 278 30.57 49.69 4.19
CA GLU A 278 29.77 50.89 4.35
C GLU A 278 30.31 51.94 3.37
N GLY A 279 29.55 52.20 2.31
CA GLY A 279 29.88 53.22 1.33
C GLY A 279 28.78 53.38 0.29
N GLU A 280 27.73 54.11 0.69
CA GLU A 280 26.75 54.85 -0.13
C GLU A 280 26.35 54.27 -1.50
N GLY A 281 25.10 53.82 -1.64
CA GLY A 281 24.49 53.79 -2.97
C GLY A 281 23.28 52.89 -3.13
N ASP A 282 22.12 53.48 -2.85
CA ASP A 282 20.83 53.28 -3.53
C ASP A 282 19.85 52.22 -3.01
N GLU A 283 18.67 52.75 -2.71
CA GLU A 283 17.44 52.05 -2.36
C GLU A 283 16.96 51.19 -3.54
N SER A 284 16.63 49.93 -3.28
CA SER A 284 15.39 49.40 -3.80
C SER A 284 14.82 48.36 -2.84
N SER A 285 13.78 48.78 -2.13
CA SER A 285 12.81 47.91 -1.50
C SER A 285 12.19 46.97 -2.53
N ASP A 286 12.27 45.66 -2.30
CA ASP A 286 11.19 44.77 -2.72
C ASP A 286 11.03 43.64 -1.71
N LEU A 287 10.09 43.85 -0.79
CA LEU A 287 9.56 42.82 0.10
C LEU A 287 8.60 41.97 -0.74
N GLY A 288 9.14 40.97 -1.43
CA GLY A 288 8.37 39.88 -2.00
C GLY A 288 7.97 38.89 -0.91
N ASP A 289 6.83 39.15 -0.26
CA ASP A 289 6.04 38.12 0.42
C ASP A 289 5.59 37.09 -0.62
N ASP A 290 6.39 36.05 -0.83
CA ASP A 290 5.95 34.84 -1.55
C ASP A 290 5.59 33.75 -0.55
N GLU A 291 4.34 33.84 -0.10
CA GLU A 291 3.55 32.75 0.44
C GLU A 291 3.11 31.83 -0.72
N PRO A 292 3.55 30.55 -0.82
CA PRO A 292 2.84 29.59 -1.64
C PRO A 292 1.74 28.95 -0.77
N SER A 293 0.62 29.66 -0.67
CA SER A 293 -0.68 29.05 -0.40
C SER A 293 -1.09 28.28 -1.66
N ALA A 294 -0.62 27.04 -1.77
CA ALA A 294 -1.09 26.08 -2.75
C ALA A 294 -1.77 24.93 -2.01
N LEU A 295 -3.01 25.18 -1.58
CA LEU A 295 -4.01 24.12 -1.57
C LEU A 295 -4.25 23.78 -3.03
N GLU A 296 -3.67 22.68 -3.51
CA GLU A 296 -4.05 22.12 -4.80
C GLU A 296 -5.49 21.60 -4.72
N PRO A 297 -6.45 22.17 -5.48
CA PRO A 297 -7.67 21.46 -5.80
C PRO A 297 -7.29 20.33 -6.78
N ILE A 298 -7.63 19.11 -6.39
CA ILE A 298 -7.58 17.93 -7.24
C ILE A 298 -8.38 18.25 -8.51
N SER A 299 -7.68 18.13 -9.65
CA SER A 299 -8.14 18.50 -10.97
C SER A 299 -9.46 17.84 -11.36
N ASP A 300 -10.35 18.67 -11.89
CA ASP A 300 -11.45 18.32 -12.79
C ASP A 300 -10.99 17.34 -13.86
N TRP A 301 -11.66 16.18 -13.90
CA TRP A 301 -11.81 15.40 -15.13
C TRP A 301 -13.25 15.62 -15.58
N GLU A 302 -13.47 16.68 -16.34
CA GLU A 302 -14.65 16.79 -17.21
C GLU A 302 -14.44 15.82 -18.38
N GLU A 303 -15.02 14.62 -18.28
CA GLU A 303 -15.44 13.86 -19.46
C GLU A 303 -16.74 14.48 -19.96
N THR A 304 -16.66 15.16 -21.09
CA THR A 304 -17.82 15.57 -21.88
C THR A 304 -18.42 14.32 -22.52
N ASP A 305 -19.43 13.71 -21.89
CA ASP A 305 -20.35 12.79 -22.55
C ASP A 305 -21.38 13.62 -23.32
N THR A 306 -21.20 13.71 -24.64
CA THR A 306 -22.27 14.05 -25.57
C THR A 306 -23.09 12.80 -25.85
N GLU A 307 -24.37 12.87 -25.53
CA GLU A 307 -25.42 11.90 -25.85
C GLU A 307 -25.53 11.65 -27.37
N ASP A 308 -25.51 10.38 -27.77
CA ASP A 308 -26.37 9.75 -28.78
C ASP A 308 -26.29 8.21 -28.67
#